data_AF-A0A0H4BVR1-F1
#
_entry.id   AF-A0A0H4BVR1-F1
#
_cell.length_a   1.000
_cell.length_b   1.000
_cell.length_c   1.000
_cell.angle_alpha   90.00
_cell.angle_beta   90.00
_cell.angle_gamma   90.00
#
_symmetry.space_group_name_H-M   'P 1'
#
loop_
_entity.id
_entity.type
_entity.pdbx_description
1 polymer ?
#
loop_
_entity_poly.entity_id
_entity_poly.type
_entity_poly.pdbx_seq_one_letter_code
_entity_poly.pdbx_strand_id
1 'polypeptide(L)'
;MPRTTRPHTIAQHLTAGGLRHLTLTEAEQQEGRPARHPDGFAVRNYVTEDGALLTAAGAYGPDWFMTLAQIRHRLEQPYVKCTVTDDAPGLGDHEVLVRWATSAELQARKRAHAARQAPLRALLRQQQRTDRAAAERQALEAAGQTGLF
;
A
#
# COMPACT_ATOMS: atom_id res chain seq x y z
N MET A 1 -10.09 18.03 10.84
CA MET A 1 -10.41 18.05 9.39
C MET A 1 -9.48 17.11 8.65
N PRO A 2 -9.98 16.31 7.68
CA PRO A 2 -9.12 15.48 6.84
C PRO A 2 -8.19 16.38 6.01
N ARG A 3 -6.92 15.98 5.91
CA ARG A 3 -5.92 16.70 5.12
C ARG A 3 -6.21 16.49 3.64
N THR A 4 -6.32 17.56 2.86
CA THR A 4 -6.54 17.48 1.42
C THR A 4 -5.46 16.61 0.76
N THR A 5 -5.89 15.59 0.03
CA THR A 5 -4.99 14.81 -0.82
C THR A 5 -4.61 15.67 -2.01
N ARG A 6 -3.31 15.83 -2.24
CA ARG A 6 -2.83 16.65 -3.35
C ARG A 6 -2.51 15.73 -4.54
N PRO A 7 -3.08 15.94 -5.73
CA PRO A 7 -2.87 15.07 -6.90
C PRO A 7 -1.41 14.81 -7.22
N HIS A 8 -0.57 15.86 -7.17
CA HIS A 8 0.86 15.74 -7.45
C HIS A 8 1.59 14.73 -6.55
N THR A 9 1.13 14.50 -5.31
CA THR A 9 1.77 13.59 -4.36
C THR A 9 1.39 12.16 -4.68
N ILE A 10 0.13 11.94 -5.08
CA ILE A 10 -0.35 10.65 -5.55
C ILE A 10 0.35 10.29 -6.86
N ALA A 11 0.42 11.23 -7.80
CA ALA A 11 1.14 11.03 -9.06
C ALA A 11 2.61 10.68 -8.82
N GLN A 12 3.33 11.46 -8.02
CA GLN A 12 4.73 11.18 -7.69
C GLN A 12 4.90 9.80 -7.05
N HIS A 13 4.01 9.40 -6.15
CA HIS A 13 4.07 8.10 -5.50
C HIS A 13 3.88 6.94 -6.48
N LEU A 14 2.88 7.03 -7.36
CA LEU A 14 2.61 6.03 -8.38
C LEU A 14 3.77 5.95 -9.39
N THR A 15 4.31 7.09 -9.82
CA THR A 15 5.47 7.18 -10.71
C THR A 15 6.74 6.64 -10.07
N ALA A 16 6.99 6.92 -8.78
CA ALA A 16 8.15 6.38 -8.07
C ALA A 16 8.11 4.84 -7.95
N GLY A 17 6.90 4.26 -7.96
CA GLY A 17 6.78 2.81 -8.08
C GLY A 17 7.05 2.28 -9.50
N GLY A 18 7.08 3.13 -10.53
CA GLY A 18 7.25 2.73 -11.92
C GLY A 18 5.96 2.66 -12.75
N LEU A 19 4.85 3.24 -12.27
CA LEU A 19 3.67 3.45 -13.14
C LEU A 19 3.88 4.67 -14.04
N ARG A 20 3.39 4.61 -15.27
CA ARG A 20 3.47 5.71 -16.23
C ARG A 20 2.37 6.72 -15.98
N HIS A 21 2.74 7.96 -15.65
CA HIS A 21 1.78 9.06 -15.60
C HIS A 21 1.46 9.52 -17.03
N LEU A 22 0.17 9.55 -17.35
CA LEU A 22 -0.38 10.07 -18.59
C LEU A 22 -0.81 11.50 -18.33
N THR A 23 -0.30 12.43 -19.13
CA THR A 23 -0.69 13.85 -19.08
C THR A 23 -2.01 14.06 -19.82
N LEU A 24 -3.09 13.47 -19.30
CA LEU A 24 -4.43 13.60 -19.85
C LEU A 24 -5.09 14.89 -19.36
N THR A 25 -5.76 15.59 -20.25
CA THR A 25 -6.64 16.71 -19.93
C THR A 25 -7.85 16.22 -19.13
N GLU A 26 -8.51 17.11 -18.37
CA GLU A 26 -9.71 16.76 -17.61
C GLU A 26 -10.83 16.22 -18.51
N ALA A 27 -10.96 16.76 -19.73
CA ALA A 27 -11.89 16.27 -20.73
C ALA A 27 -11.57 14.84 -21.17
N GLU A 28 -10.31 14.51 -21.45
CA GLU A 28 -9.88 13.14 -21.81
C GLU A 28 -10.10 12.15 -20.67
N GLN A 29 -9.92 12.60 -19.42
CA GLN A 29 -10.17 11.78 -18.24
C GLN A 29 -11.67 11.50 -18.05
N GLN A 30 -12.54 12.49 -18.28
CA GLN A 30 -14.00 12.38 -18.13
C GLN A 30 -14.69 11.68 -19.29
N GLU A 31 -14.25 11.91 -20.54
CA GLU A 31 -14.86 11.31 -21.74
C GLU A 31 -14.75 9.78 -21.69
N GLY A 32 -13.66 9.29 -21.10
CA GLY A 32 -13.43 7.88 -20.87
C GLY A 32 -13.28 7.07 -22.16
N ARG A 33 -12.14 6.41 -22.33
CA ARG A 33 -12.12 5.00 -22.69
C ARG A 33 -10.71 4.44 -22.47
N PRO A 34 -10.60 3.30 -21.76
CA PRO A 34 -9.30 2.73 -21.43
C PRO A 34 -8.46 2.38 -22.67
N ALA A 35 -9.06 1.88 -23.76
CA ALA A 35 -8.30 1.40 -24.92
C ALA A 35 -7.59 2.48 -25.78
N ARG A 36 -7.80 3.78 -25.53
CA ARG A 36 -7.26 4.85 -26.41
C ARG A 36 -5.80 5.23 -26.13
N HIS A 37 -5.32 4.95 -24.92
CA HIS A 37 -4.01 5.37 -24.45
C HIS A 37 -3.07 4.16 -24.28
N PRO A 38 -1.75 4.34 -24.18
CA PRO A 38 -0.89 3.30 -23.63
C PRO A 38 -1.23 3.07 -22.15
N ASP A 39 -0.84 1.92 -21.61
CA ASP A 39 -1.04 1.61 -20.20
C ASP A 39 -0.38 2.66 -19.30
N GLY A 40 -1.17 3.17 -18.37
CA GLY A 40 -0.75 4.21 -17.45
C GLY A 40 -1.89 4.75 -16.62
N PHE A 41 -1.61 5.81 -15.89
CA PHE A 41 -2.57 6.43 -14.99
C PHE A 41 -2.62 7.94 -15.17
N ALA A 42 -3.76 8.55 -14.87
CA ALA A 42 -3.87 9.98 -14.66
C ALA A 42 -4.50 10.24 -13.29
N VAL A 43 -4.25 11.43 -12.75
CA VAL A 43 -4.89 11.87 -11.51
C VAL A 43 -5.66 13.16 -11.75
N ARG A 44 -6.84 13.24 -11.13
CA ARG A 44 -7.63 14.47 -11.08
C ARG A 44 -8.09 14.76 -9.68
N ASN A 45 -8.44 16.03 -9.46
CA ASN A 45 -9.23 16.38 -8.30
C ASN A 45 -10.65 15.83 -8.48
N TYR A 46 -11.20 15.36 -7.37
CA TYR A 46 -12.57 14.90 -7.27
C TYR A 46 -13.21 15.64 -6.10
N VAL A 47 -14.37 16.23 -6.33
CA VAL A 47 -15.12 16.97 -5.29
C VAL A 47 -16.28 16.08 -4.86
N THR A 48 -16.34 15.74 -3.58
CA THR A 48 -17.46 14.97 -3.02
C THR A 48 -18.73 15.82 -2.96
N GLU A 49 -19.90 15.21 -2.79
CA GLU A 49 -21.16 15.92 -2.58
C GLU A 49 -21.09 16.91 -1.40
N ASP A 50 -20.37 16.55 -0.33
CA ASP A 50 -20.12 17.42 0.83
C ASP A 50 -19.11 18.56 0.58
N GLY A 51 -18.65 18.75 -0.66
CA GLY A 51 -17.69 19.79 -1.06
C GLY A 51 -16.23 19.50 -0.67
N ALA A 52 -15.90 18.28 -0.25
CA ALA A 52 -14.53 17.91 0.09
C ALA A 52 -13.71 17.62 -1.17
N LEU A 53 -12.54 18.26 -1.27
CA LEU A 53 -11.58 18.01 -2.35
C LEU A 53 -10.72 16.78 -2.05
N LEU A 54 -10.86 15.76 -2.90
CA LEU A 54 -10.13 14.50 -2.88
C LEU A 54 -9.41 14.29 -4.21
N THR A 55 -8.65 13.20 -4.32
CA THR A 55 -7.93 12.84 -5.54
C THR A 55 -8.48 11.53 -6.09
N ALA A 56 -8.85 11.49 -7.37
CA ALA A 56 -9.12 10.26 -8.08
C ALA A 56 -7.87 9.85 -8.89
N ALA A 57 -7.56 8.57 -8.91
CA ALA A 57 -6.53 7.98 -9.77
C ALA A 57 -7.21 7.05 -10.79
N GLY A 58 -7.15 7.43 -12.06
CA GLY A 58 -7.70 6.68 -13.18
C GLY A 58 -6.63 5.84 -13.85
N ALA A 59 -6.97 4.61 -14.22
CA ALA A 59 -6.17 3.73 -15.06
C ALA A 59 -6.65 3.83 -16.51
N TYR A 60 -5.71 3.92 -17.44
CA TYR A 60 -5.95 3.97 -18.87
C TYR A 60 -5.03 2.97 -19.57
N GLY A 61 -5.42 2.57 -20.77
CA GLY A 61 -4.74 1.56 -21.55
C GLY A 61 -5.61 0.33 -21.88
N PRO A 62 -5.20 -0.49 -22.85
CA PRO A 62 -5.81 -1.80 -23.08
C PRO A 62 -5.89 -2.65 -21.81
N ASP A 63 -4.86 -2.60 -20.96
CA ASP A 63 -4.76 -3.35 -19.71
C ASP A 63 -5.06 -2.47 -18.48
N TRP A 64 -5.97 -1.50 -18.63
CA TRP A 64 -6.38 -0.59 -17.55
C TRP A 64 -6.78 -1.33 -16.27
N PHE A 65 -7.40 -2.51 -16.37
CA PHE A 65 -7.81 -3.29 -15.21
C PHE A 65 -6.61 -3.77 -14.38
N MET A 66 -5.55 -4.24 -15.06
CA MET A 66 -4.28 -4.58 -14.42
C MET A 66 -3.60 -3.35 -13.84
N THR A 67 -3.61 -2.24 -14.58
CA THR A 67 -3.05 -0.97 -14.10
C THR A 67 -3.78 -0.46 -12.86
N LEU A 68 -5.10 -0.57 -12.81
CA LEU A 68 -5.92 -0.21 -11.65
C LEU A 68 -5.60 -1.07 -10.44
N ALA A 69 -5.43 -2.38 -10.64
CA ALA A 69 -5.01 -3.28 -9.57
C ALA A 69 -3.62 -2.91 -9.01
N GLN A 70 -2.68 -2.50 -9.87
CA GLN A 70 -1.36 -2.02 -9.44
C GLN A 70 -1.45 -0.69 -8.68
N ILE A 71 -2.29 0.25 -9.13
CA ILE A 71 -2.55 1.52 -8.44
C ILE A 71 -3.08 1.23 -7.03
N ARG A 72 -4.12 0.40 -6.90
CA ARG A 72 -4.71 -0.02 -5.62
C ARG A 72 -3.65 -0.64 -4.71
N HIS A 73 -2.97 -1.68 -5.20
CA HIS A 73 -1.98 -2.40 -4.43
C HIS A 73 -0.91 -1.48 -3.83
N ARG A 74 -0.43 -0.49 -4.61
CA ARG A 74 0.59 0.44 -4.14
C ARG A 74 0.07 1.44 -3.12
N LEU A 75 -1.06 2.05 -3.40
CA LEU A 75 -1.64 3.06 -2.52
C LEU A 75 -2.15 2.46 -1.19
N GLU A 76 -2.48 1.17 -1.18
CA GLU A 76 -2.89 0.42 0.01
C GLU A 76 -1.73 -0.17 0.81
N GLN A 77 -0.48 -0.04 0.34
CA GLN A 77 0.65 -0.54 1.11
C GLN A 77 0.66 0.06 2.53
N PRO A 78 1.02 -0.74 3.56
CA PRO A 78 0.81 -0.37 4.96
C PRO A 78 1.54 0.91 5.41
N TYR A 79 2.57 1.32 4.67
CA TYR A 79 3.37 2.51 4.95
C TYR A 79 2.94 3.73 4.15
N VAL A 80 2.05 3.55 3.18
CA VAL A 80 1.47 4.65 2.42
C VAL A 80 0.31 5.20 3.22
N LYS A 81 0.34 6.51 3.49
CA LYS A 81 -0.68 7.13 4.34
C LYS A 81 -2.00 7.38 3.60
N CYS A 82 -2.33 6.61 2.57
CA CYS A 82 -3.57 6.80 1.79
C CYS A 82 -4.56 5.65 2.04
N THR A 83 -5.84 5.95 1.94
CA THR A 83 -6.92 4.98 1.77
C THR A 83 -7.43 5.08 0.34
N VAL A 84 -7.78 3.92 -0.21
CA VAL A 84 -8.32 3.76 -1.55
C VAL A 84 -9.74 3.24 -1.41
N THR A 85 -10.67 3.82 -2.15
CA THR A 85 -12.08 3.40 -2.21
C THR A 85 -12.52 3.43 -3.67
N ASP A 86 -13.20 2.39 -4.11
CA ASP A 86 -13.79 2.26 -5.45
C ASP A 86 -15.28 2.58 -5.48
N ASP A 87 -15.91 2.64 -4.31
CA ASP A 87 -17.33 2.96 -4.15
C ASP A 87 -17.49 4.45 -3.76
N ALA A 88 -17.47 5.33 -4.75
CA ALA A 88 -17.89 6.73 -4.58
C ALA A 88 -18.69 7.20 -5.81
N PRO A 89 -19.79 7.96 -5.60
CA PRO A 89 -20.66 8.39 -6.70
C PRO A 89 -19.89 9.27 -7.71
N GLY A 90 -20.00 8.97 -9.00
CA GLY A 90 -19.31 9.76 -10.05
C GLY A 90 -17.83 9.43 -10.25
N LEU A 91 -17.34 8.31 -9.71
CA LEU A 91 -16.12 7.66 -10.21
C LEU A 91 -16.43 6.82 -11.45
N GLY A 92 -15.54 6.85 -12.44
CA GLY A 92 -15.58 5.88 -13.53
C GLY A 92 -15.08 4.50 -13.08
N ASP A 93 -15.47 3.43 -13.77
CA ASP A 93 -15.05 2.04 -13.46
C ASP A 93 -13.53 1.85 -13.44
N HIS A 94 -12.82 2.72 -14.17
CA HIS A 94 -11.37 2.72 -14.30
C HIS A 94 -10.68 3.60 -13.26
N GLU A 95 -11.43 4.18 -12.32
CA GLU A 95 -10.93 5.10 -11.31
C GLU A 95 -11.04 4.52 -9.90
N VAL A 96 -10.15 5.00 -9.03
CA VAL A 96 -10.27 4.83 -7.59
C VAL A 96 -10.10 6.17 -6.89
N LEU A 97 -10.90 6.39 -5.85
CA LEU A 97 -10.77 7.55 -4.99
C LEU A 97 -9.68 7.31 -3.96
N VAL A 98 -8.85 8.33 -3.77
CA VAL A 98 -7.67 8.31 -2.90
C VAL A 98 -7.77 9.45 -1.90
N ARG A 99 -7.84 9.11 -0.61
CA ARG A 99 -7.81 10.09 0.49
C ARG A 99 -6.66 9.81 1.45
N TRP A 100 -6.12 10.83 2.12
CA TRP A 100 -5.18 10.58 3.22
C TRP A 100 -5.90 9.82 4.34
N ALA A 101 -5.27 8.75 4.79
CA ALA A 101 -5.66 7.98 5.95
C ALA A 101 -5.54 8.83 7.22
N THR A 102 -6.53 8.71 8.09
CA THR A 102 -6.51 9.27 9.44
C THR A 102 -5.46 8.57 10.30
N SER A 103 -5.06 9.20 11.40
CA SER A 103 -4.16 8.58 12.38
C SER A 103 -4.74 7.27 12.94
N ALA A 104 -6.05 7.22 13.18
CA ALA A 104 -6.75 6.02 13.65
C ALA A 104 -6.65 4.86 12.64
N GLU A 105 -6.89 5.13 11.36
CA GLU A 105 -6.79 4.12 10.28
C GLU A 105 -5.36 3.59 10.14
N LEU A 106 -4.36 4.47 10.23
CA LEU A 106 -2.95 4.06 10.21
C LEU A 106 -2.58 3.19 11.40
N GLN A 107 -3.08 3.51 12.60
CA GLN A 107 -2.86 2.68 13.78
C GLN A 107 -3.57 1.33 13.68
N ALA A 108 -4.79 1.30 13.15
CA ALA A 108 -5.50 0.05 12.89
C ALA A 108 -4.73 -0.84 11.92
N ARG A 109 -4.20 -0.28 10.83
CA ARG A 109 -3.35 -1.01 9.86
C ARG A 109 -2.08 -1.55 10.50
N LYS A 110 -1.38 -0.75 11.32
CA LYS A 110 -0.19 -1.19 12.05
C LYS A 110 -0.49 -2.37 12.97
N ARG A 111 -1.60 -2.30 13.72
CA ARG A 111 -2.04 -3.38 14.61
C ARG A 111 -2.40 -4.64 13.82
N ALA A 112 -3.15 -4.52 12.73
CA ALA A 112 -3.51 -5.65 11.87
C ALA A 112 -2.26 -6.30 11.21
N HIS A 113 -1.28 -5.50 10.81
CA HIS A 113 -0.01 -6.01 10.29
C HIS A 113 0.81 -6.72 11.37
N ALA A 114 0.92 -6.13 12.57
CA ALA A 114 1.60 -6.74 13.70
C ALA A 114 0.94 -8.06 14.13
N ALA A 115 -0.40 -8.13 14.13
CA ALA A 115 -1.15 -9.35 14.41
C ALA A 115 -0.83 -10.46 13.40
N ARG A 116 -0.79 -10.14 12.11
CA ARG A 116 -0.37 -11.10 11.05
C ARG A 116 1.07 -11.59 11.22
N GLN A 117 1.97 -10.75 11.70
CA GLN A 117 3.38 -11.11 11.91
C GLN A 117 3.65 -11.79 13.27
N ALA A 118 2.73 -11.72 14.22
CA ALA A 118 2.95 -12.23 15.58
C ALA A 118 3.31 -13.73 15.62
N PRO A 119 2.66 -14.63 14.86
CA PRO A 119 3.01 -16.05 14.86
C PRO A 119 4.43 -16.31 14.33
N LEU A 120 4.79 -15.69 13.20
CA LEU A 120 6.13 -15.81 12.61
C LEU A 120 7.22 -15.31 13.57
N ARG A 121 6.97 -14.17 14.23
CA ARG A 121 7.89 -13.61 15.23
C ARG A 121 8.00 -14.48 16.47
N ALA A 122 6.95 -15.21 16.84
CA ALA A 122 7.00 -16.14 17.97
C ALA A 122 7.86 -17.37 17.62
N LEU A 123 7.68 -17.94 16.42
CA LEU A 123 8.48 -19.06 15.91
C LEU A 123 9.97 -18.70 15.82
N LEU A 124 10.30 -17.55 15.23
CA LEU A 124 11.69 -17.08 15.14
C LEU A 124 12.34 -16.90 16.52
N ARG A 125 11.59 -16.36 17.49
CA ARG A 125 12.09 -16.21 18.87
C ARG A 125 12.29 -17.56 19.56
N GLN A 126 11.46 -18.55 19.26
CA GLN A 126 11.62 -19.90 19.79
C GLN A 126 12.88 -20.57 19.23
N GLN A 127 13.11 -20.48 17.92
CA GLN A 127 14.33 -20.98 17.28
C GLN A 127 15.60 -20.32 17.84
N GLN A 128 15.61 -19.00 17.97
CA GLN A 128 16.75 -18.29 18.55
C GLN A 128 17.08 -18.73 19.98
N ARG A 129 16.06 -19.11 20.77
CA ARG A 129 16.26 -19.65 22.12
C ARG A 129 16.84 -21.06 22.10
N THR A 130 16.38 -21.93 21.21
CA THR A 130 16.93 -23.28 21.07
C THR A 130 18.37 -23.26 20.60
N ASP A 131 18.68 -22.41 19.63
CA ASP A 131 20.04 -22.30 19.08
C ASP A 131 21.02 -21.75 20.12
N ARG A 132 20.59 -20.74 20.89
CA ARG A 132 21.40 -20.20 21.98
C ARG A 132 21.63 -21.24 23.09
N ALA A 133 20.60 -21.99 23.47
CA ALA A 133 20.76 -23.05 24.47
C ALA A 133 21.67 -24.18 23.99
N ALA A 134 21.64 -24.53 22.70
CA ALA A 134 22.54 -25.50 22.10
C ALA A 134 23.99 -24.99 22.07
N ALA A 135 24.20 -23.72 21.70
CA ALA A 135 25.52 -23.09 21.72
C ALA A 135 26.09 -22.98 23.14
N GLU A 136 25.26 -22.65 24.14
CA GLU A 136 25.66 -22.63 25.56
C GLU A 136 26.05 -24.03 26.04
N ARG A 137 25.31 -25.09 25.65
CA ARG A 137 25.68 -26.49 25.96
C ARG A 137 27.00 -26.89 25.30
N GLN A 138 27.18 -26.60 24.01
CA GLN A 138 28.43 -26.89 23.31
C GLN A 138 29.62 -26.12 23.91
N ALA A 139 29.41 -24.88 24.36
CA ALA A 139 30.45 -24.11 25.03
C ALA A 139 30.83 -24.72 26.39
N LEU A 140 29.86 -25.25 27.15
CA LEU A 140 30.12 -25.96 28.41
C LEU A 140 30.84 -27.30 28.19
N GLU A 141 30.45 -28.05 27.15
CA GLU A 141 31.11 -29.30 26.75
C GLU A 141 32.56 -29.04 26.28
N ALA A 142 32.78 -28.02 25.47
CA ALA A 142 34.10 -27.61 25.00
C ALA A 142 34.99 -27.04 26.12
N ALA A 143 34.39 -26.43 27.15
CA ALA A 143 35.08 -25.98 28.36
C ALA A 143 35.46 -27.13 29.31
N GLY A 144 35.21 -28.39 28.91
CA GLY A 144 35.63 -29.59 29.66
C GLY A 144 34.72 -29.92 30.85
N GLN A 145 33.54 -29.31 30.96
CA GLN A 145 32.53 -29.64 31.97
C GLN A 145 31.57 -30.72 31.46
N THR A 146 32.09 -31.84 30.97
CA THR A 146 31.34 -33.09 30.93
C THR A 146 31.50 -33.76 32.29
N GLY A 147 30.38 -34.02 32.97
CA GLY A 147 30.36 -34.58 34.31
C GLY A 147 31.23 -35.83 34.46
N LEU A 148 32.13 -35.78 35.44
CA LEU A 148 32.20 -36.87 36.41
C LEU A 148 30.77 -37.04 36.99
N PHE A 149 30.30 -38.29 36.97
CA PHE A 149 29.00 -38.83 37.42
C PHE A 149 27.91 -38.97 36.35
#